data_AF-A0A502CG15-F1
#
_entry.id   AF-A0A502CG15-F1
#
_cell.length_a   1.000
_cell.length_b   1.000
_cell.length_c   1.000
_cell.angle_alpha   90.00
_cell.angle_beta   90.00
_cell.angle_gamma   90.00
#
_symmetry.space_group_name_H-M   'P 1'
#
loop_
_entity.id
_entity.type
_entity.pdbx_description
1 polymer ?
#
loop_
_entity_poly.entity_id
_entity_poly.type
_entity_poly.pdbx_seq_one_letter_code
_entity_poly.pdbx_strand_id
1 'polypeptide(L)'
;MRKNKFGNIAREIATIAARREALALTAFDAVESRWPSLARALLEDAGSKRRAAHWLCAPSRACGGKSPCDLLAEGDEDRVWDLWEGFGEADVPRRPSDLQLAC
;
A
#
# COMPACT_ATOMS: atom_id res chain seq x y z
N MET A 1 -34.23 -6.22 23.09
CA MET A 1 -33.70 -6.41 21.71
C MET A 1 -32.19 -6.16 21.73
N ARG A 2 -31.35 -7.21 21.81
CA ARG A 2 -29.88 -7.04 21.69
C ARG A 2 -29.61 -6.54 20.27
N LYS A 3 -29.41 -5.24 20.11
CA LYS A 3 -28.84 -4.68 18.87
C LYS A 3 -27.58 -5.49 18.56
N ASN A 4 -27.54 -6.07 17.36
CA ASN A 4 -26.54 -7.04 16.94
C ASN A 4 -25.14 -6.43 17.01
N LYS A 5 -24.44 -6.59 18.14
CA LYS A 5 -23.16 -5.92 18.45
C LYS A 5 -22.13 -6.16 17.34
N PHE A 6 -22.05 -7.38 16.83
CA PHE A 6 -21.19 -7.73 15.70
C PHE A 6 -21.62 -7.04 14.40
N GLY A 7 -22.92 -6.88 14.14
CA GLY A 7 -23.43 -6.13 13.00
C GLY A 7 -23.07 -4.64 13.04
N ASN A 8 -23.03 -4.04 14.23
CA ASN A 8 -22.53 -2.67 14.39
C ASN A 8 -21.02 -2.59 14.16
N ILE A 9 -20.24 -3.50 14.76
CA ILE A 9 -18.78 -3.58 14.56
C ILE A 9 -18.43 -3.77 13.07
N ALA A 10 -19.11 -4.69 12.37
CA ALA A 10 -18.89 -4.92 10.94
C ALA A 10 -19.16 -3.66 10.10
N ARG A 11 -20.21 -2.90 10.44
CA ARG A 11 -20.54 -1.63 9.79
C ARG A 11 -19.47 -0.56 10.04
N GLU A 12 -18.95 -0.49 11.27
CA GLU A 12 -17.86 0.43 11.62
C GLU A 12 -16.57 0.07 10.88
N ILE A 13 -16.21 -1.21 10.81
CA ILE A 13 -15.07 -1.70 10.03
C ILE A 13 -15.22 -1.31 8.55
N ALA A 14 -16.39 -1.56 7.95
CA ALA A 14 -16.65 -1.19 6.56
C ALA A 14 -16.55 0.33 6.32
N THR A 15 -17.04 1.13 7.26
CA THR A 15 -16.94 2.60 7.21
C THR A 15 -15.49 3.07 7.28
N ILE A 16 -14.69 2.48 8.17
CA ILE A 16 -13.26 2.79 8.31
C ILE A 16 -12.50 2.35 7.05
N ALA A 17 -12.80 1.17 6.51
CA ALA A 17 -12.17 0.67 5.30
C ALA A 17 -12.45 1.59 4.10
N ALA A 18 -13.70 2.03 3.92
CA ALA A 18 -14.05 2.98 2.86
C ALA A 18 -13.34 4.34 3.01
N ARG A 19 -13.20 4.84 4.25
CA ARG A 19 -12.44 6.08 4.51
C ARG A 19 -10.95 5.91 4.23
N ARG A 20 -10.37 4.78 4.62
CA ARG A 20 -8.95 4.47 4.33
C ARG A 20 -8.70 4.38 2.83
N GLU A 21 -9.60 3.74 2.08
CA GLU A 21 -9.53 3.68 0.61
C GLU A 21 -9.54 5.09 0.00
N ALA A 22 -10.49 5.94 0.40
CA ALA A 22 -10.57 7.31 -0.10
C ALA A 22 -9.29 8.12 0.22
N LEU A 23 -8.72 7.94 1.42
CA LEU A 23 -7.47 8.59 1.81
C LEU A 23 -6.28 8.08 1.00
N ALA A 24 -6.19 6.79 0.73
CA ALA A 24 -5.11 6.23 -0.10
C ALA A 24 -5.15 6.81 -1.52
N LEU A 25 -6.34 6.90 -2.13
CA LEU A 25 -6.51 7.53 -3.43
C LEU A 25 -6.12 9.02 -3.41
N THR A 26 -6.52 9.74 -2.36
CA THR A 26 -6.14 11.15 -2.16
C THR A 26 -4.62 11.32 -2.01
N ALA A 27 -3.94 10.38 -1.35
CA ALA A 27 -2.49 10.40 -1.25
C ALA A 27 -1.86 10.22 -2.64
N PHE A 28 -2.42 9.35 -3.49
CA PHE A 28 -1.96 9.21 -4.86
C PHE A 28 -2.22 10.47 -5.71
N ASP A 29 -3.38 11.13 -5.55
CA ASP A 29 -3.65 12.43 -6.20
C ASP A 29 -2.58 13.48 -5.86
N ALA A 30 -2.12 13.50 -4.60
CA ALA A 30 -1.04 14.39 -4.17
C ALA A 30 0.30 14.04 -4.84
N VAL A 31 0.59 12.75 -5.04
CA VAL A 31 1.79 12.32 -5.79
C VAL A 31 1.68 12.69 -7.27
N GLU A 32 0.52 12.48 -7.91
CA GLU A 32 0.28 12.91 -9.29
C GLU A 32 0.52 14.42 -9.47
N SER A 33 0.13 15.22 -8.48
CA SER A 33 0.27 16.67 -8.52
C SER A 33 1.70 17.15 -8.29
N ARG A 34 2.44 16.51 -7.38
CA ARG A 34 3.77 16.97 -6.94
C ARG A 34 4.93 16.29 -7.67
N TRP A 35 4.76 15.00 -7.99
CA TRP A 35 5.78 14.14 -8.61
C TRP A 35 5.17 13.37 -9.80
N PRO A 36 4.84 14.04 -10.90
CA PRO A 36 4.13 13.43 -12.03
C PRO A 36 4.91 12.28 -12.68
N SER A 37 6.25 12.34 -12.70
CA SER A 37 7.10 11.26 -13.20
C SER A 37 6.98 9.99 -12.36
N LEU A 38 6.97 10.14 -11.03
CA LEU A 38 6.79 9.03 -10.08
C LEU A 38 5.39 8.44 -10.21
N ALA A 39 4.35 9.28 -10.23
CA ALA A 39 2.99 8.81 -10.40
C ALA A 39 2.80 8.02 -11.69
N ARG A 40 3.39 8.48 -12.80
CA ARG A 40 3.33 7.77 -14.08
C ARG A 40 4.01 6.41 -14.00
N ALA A 41 5.23 6.34 -13.46
CA ALA A 41 5.94 5.06 -13.31
C ALA A 41 5.15 4.08 -12.42
N LEU A 42 4.57 4.58 -11.32
CA LEU A 42 3.72 3.80 -10.43
C LEU A 42 2.47 3.25 -11.15
N LEU A 43 1.83 4.05 -12.00
CA LEU A 43 0.66 3.60 -12.77
C LEU A 43 1.01 2.58 -13.85
N GLU A 44 2.12 2.79 -14.55
CA GLU A 44 2.59 1.91 -15.62
C GLU A 44 2.86 0.49 -15.09
N ASP A 45 3.51 0.36 -13.93
CA ASP A 45 3.83 -0.96 -13.37
C ASP A 45 2.76 -1.53 -12.41
N ALA A 46 2.09 -0.71 -11.58
CA ALA A 46 0.97 -1.20 -10.76
C ALA A 46 -0.29 -1.57 -11.58
N GLY A 47 -0.43 -1.02 -12.78
CA GLY A 47 -1.55 -1.24 -13.70
C GLY A 47 -2.88 -0.62 -13.27
N SER A 48 -2.97 -0.05 -12.07
CA SER A 48 -4.14 0.73 -11.64
C SER A 48 -3.78 1.70 -10.52
N LYS A 49 -4.47 2.84 -10.52
CA LYS A 49 -4.37 3.85 -9.46
C LYS A 49 -4.61 3.29 -8.06
N ARG A 50 -5.58 2.38 -7.91
CA ARG A 50 -5.87 1.75 -6.61
C ARG A 50 -4.68 0.94 -6.08
N ARG A 51 -4.07 0.10 -6.93
CA ARG A 51 -2.90 -0.69 -6.54
C ARG A 51 -1.72 0.21 -6.17
N ALA A 52 -1.45 1.23 -6.97
CA ALA A 52 -0.40 2.21 -6.70
C ALA A 52 -0.64 2.98 -5.39
N ALA A 53 -1.87 3.44 -5.15
CA ALA A 53 -2.28 4.10 -3.91
C ALA A 53 -2.10 3.22 -2.67
N HIS A 54 -2.46 1.94 -2.76
CA HIS A 54 -2.24 1.00 -1.66
C HIS A 54 -0.76 0.75 -1.40
N TRP A 55 0.04 0.58 -2.45
CA TRP A 55 1.49 0.44 -2.31
C TRP A 55 2.09 1.66 -1.60
N LEU A 56 1.70 2.86 -2.02
CA LEU A 56 2.16 4.12 -1.46
C LEU A 56 1.89 4.24 0.04
N CYS A 57 0.77 3.68 0.51
CA CYS A 57 0.35 3.70 1.91
C CYS A 57 0.80 2.47 2.71
N ALA A 58 1.39 1.46 2.05
CA ALA A 58 1.78 0.22 2.72
C ALA A 58 3.12 0.40 3.45
N PRO A 59 3.20 0.08 4.75
CA PRO A 59 4.46 0.05 5.48
C PRO A 59 5.46 -0.92 4.85
N SER A 60 6.68 -0.45 4.60
CA SER A 60 7.77 -1.28 4.10
C SER A 60 8.76 -1.61 5.22
N ARG A 61 9.10 -2.89 5.37
CA ARG A 61 10.17 -3.32 6.29
C ARG A 61 11.54 -2.78 5.88
N ALA A 62 11.78 -2.64 4.57
CA ALA A 62 13.00 -2.04 4.05
C ALA A 62 13.16 -0.57 4.46
N CYS A 63 12.06 0.08 4.83
CA CYS A 63 12.02 1.48 5.26
C CYS A 63 11.80 1.63 6.77
N GLY A 64 12.14 0.59 7.56
CA GLY A 64 11.98 0.64 9.02
C GLY A 64 10.52 0.70 9.48
N GLY A 65 9.59 0.21 8.65
CA GLY A 65 8.15 0.28 8.92
C GLY A 65 7.47 1.56 8.43
N LYS A 66 8.21 2.46 7.78
CA LYS A 66 7.64 3.62 7.09
C LYS A 66 7.01 3.20 5.76
N SER A 67 5.94 3.87 5.38
CA SER A 67 5.34 3.78 4.05
C SER A 67 6.06 4.71 3.06
N PRO A 68 5.96 4.47 1.74
CA PRO A 68 6.39 5.44 0.74
C PRO A 68 5.81 6.85 0.97
N CYS A 69 4.54 6.94 1.39
CA CYS A 69 3.90 8.20 1.80
C CYS A 69 4.69 8.94 2.89
N ASP A 70 5.19 8.22 3.91
CA ASP A 70 5.95 8.82 5.00
C ASP A 70 7.30 9.36 4.50
N LEU A 71 7.97 8.63 3.59
CA LEU A 71 9.22 9.07 2.98
C LEU A 71 9.01 10.34 2.14
N LEU A 72 7.94 10.40 1.35
CA LEU A 72 7.58 11.59 0.58
C LEU A 72 7.26 12.80 1.49
N ALA A 73 6.66 12.57 2.66
CA ALA A 73 6.42 13.63 3.63
C ALA A 73 7.73 14.16 4.24
N GLU A 74 8.74 13.32 4.37
CA GLU A 74 10.09 13.67 4.85
C GLU A 74 10.97 14.27 3.74
N GLY A 75 10.52 14.24 2.48
CA GLY A 75 11.26 14.74 1.32
C GLY A 75 12.26 13.74 0.75
N ASP A 76 12.20 12.48 1.16
CA ASP A 76 13.09 11.39 0.74
C ASP A 76 12.52 10.70 -0.51
N GLU A 77 12.46 11.42 -1.62
CA GLU A 77 11.94 10.93 -2.90
C GLU A 77 12.83 9.82 -3.50
N ASP A 78 14.15 9.97 -3.42
CA ASP A 78 15.11 9.01 -3.98
C ASP A 78 14.89 7.61 -3.40
N ARG A 79 14.67 7.52 -2.09
CA ARG A 79 14.38 6.24 -1.43
C ARG A 79 13.05 5.62 -1.84
N VAL A 80 12.08 6.42 -2.27
CA VAL A 80 10.81 5.91 -2.81
C VAL A 80 11.03 5.28 -4.17
N TRP A 81 11.89 5.88 -5.01
CA TRP A 81 12.33 5.29 -6.27
C TRP A 81 13.09 3.98 -6.05
N ASP A 82 14.06 3.94 -5.14
CA ASP A 82 14.79 2.72 -4.79
C ASP A 82 13.84 1.59 -4.34
N LEU A 83 12.85 1.95 -3.52
CA LEU A 83 11.86 0.98 -3.01
C LEU A 83 10.95 0.47 -4.14
N TRP A 84 10.61 1.32 -5.10
CA TRP A 84 9.79 0.93 -6.25
C TRP A 84 10.55 -0.01 -7.19
N GLU A 85 11.82 0.27 -7.47
CA GLU A 85 12.67 -0.61 -8.28
C GLU A 85 12.83 -1.99 -7.62
N GLY A 86 12.91 -2.05 -6.29
CA GLY A 86 12.93 -3.31 -5.53
C GLY A 86 11.58 -4.02 -5.40
N PHE A 87 10.46 -3.38 -5.77
CA PHE A 87 9.11 -3.94 -5.60
C PHE A 87 8.85 -5.13 -6.54
N GLY A 88 9.51 -5.18 -7.70
CA GLY A 88 9.39 -6.27 -8.68
C GLY A 88 10.00 -7.61 -8.27
N GLU A 89 10.88 -7.63 -7.26
CA GLU A 89 11.57 -8.87 -6.83
C GLU A 89 10.94 -9.52 -5.57
N ALA A 90 10.15 -8.78 -4.79
CA ALA A 90 9.83 -9.17 -3.41
C ALA A 90 8.47 -9.86 -3.20
N ASP A 91 7.57 -9.88 -4.19
CA ASP A 91 6.20 -10.36 -4.01
C ASP A 91 5.91 -11.74 -4.63
N VAL A 92 6.78 -12.72 -4.34
CA VAL A 92 6.33 -14.12 -4.31
C VAL A 92 6.09 -14.50 -2.85
N PRO A 93 4.83 -14.56 -2.38
CA PRO A 93 4.52 -15.21 -1.13
C PRO A 93 4.92 -16.68 -1.25
N ARG A 94 6.06 -17.07 -0.70
CA ARG A 94 6.36 -18.49 -0.49
C ARG A 94 5.30 -19.04 0.43
N ARG A 95 4.41 -19.88 -0.11
CA ARG A 95 3.47 -20.62 0.73
C ARG A 95 4.31 -21.46 1.71
N PRO A 96 3.86 -21.61 2.98
CA PRO A 96 4.46 -22.56 3.91
C PRO A 96 4.45 -24.02 3.40
N SER A 97 3.75 -24.31 2.30
CA SER A 97 3.57 -25.64 1.73
C SER A 97 4.80 -26.21 1.02
N ASP A 98 5.86 -25.43 0.78
CA ASP A 98 7.06 -25.91 0.07
C ASP A 98 8.10 -26.56 1.01
N LEU A 99 7.75 -26.77 2.29
CA LEU A 99 8.63 -27.33 3.33
C LEU A 99 8.30 -28.77 3.75
N GLN A 100 7.47 -29.50 3.00
CA GLN A 100 7.26 -30.93 3.22
C GLN A 100 7.54 -31.75 1.96
N LEU A 101 8.82 -31.97 1.69
CA LEU A 101 9.34 -33.19 1.04
C LEU A 101 10.87 -33.23 1.20
N ALA A 102 11.30 -33.47 2.43
CA ALA A 102 12.61 -34.01 2.73
C ALA A 102 12.53 -34.77 4.05
N CYS A 103 12.17 -36.05 3.95
CA CYS A 103 12.62 -37.21 4.73
C CYS A 103 11.70 -38.40 4.43
#